data_AF-A0A933XKC1-F1
#
_entry.id   AF-A0A933XKC1-F1
#
_cell.length_a   1.000
_cell.length_b   1.000
_cell.length_c   1.000
_cell.angle_alpha   90.00
_cell.angle_beta   90.00
_cell.angle_gamma   90.00
#
_symmetry.space_group_name_H-M   'P 1'
#
loop_
_entity.id
_entity.type
_entity.pdbx_description
1 polymer ?
#
loop_
_entity_poly.entity_id
_entity_poly.type
_entity_poly.pdbx_seq_one_letter_code
_entity_poly.pdbx_strand_id
1 'polypeptide(L)'
;MKYVTALITFAASFILSHTNVFAWHEEPVTPYGGFCPKCEYGTCKSTLTSYEGQKALEDYYGGKGLQVELDGIHGRFIRARVIDKGKIVDVIIFDRSTGRIRSIY
;
A
#
# COMPACT_ATOMS: atom_id res chain seq x y z
N MET A 1 44.97 -19.15 -31.50
CA MET A 1 44.60 -18.02 -30.61
C MET A 1 43.29 -17.33 -31.00
N LYS A 2 42.99 -17.10 -32.29
CA LYS A 2 41.73 -16.47 -32.76
C LYS A 2 40.42 -17.15 -32.30
N TYR A 3 40.41 -18.48 -32.18
CA TYR A 3 39.24 -19.23 -31.72
C TYR A 3 39.01 -19.13 -30.21
N VAL A 4 40.08 -18.95 -29.42
CA VAL A 4 40.00 -18.78 -27.97
C VAL A 4 39.43 -17.41 -27.64
N THR A 5 39.87 -16.37 -28.36
CA THR A 5 39.30 -15.02 -28.23
C THR A 5 37.83 -14.97 -28.63
N ALA A 6 37.41 -15.70 -29.67
CA ALA A 6 36.01 -15.78 -30.10
C ALA A 6 35.11 -16.45 -29.06
N LEU A 7 35.61 -17.50 -28.41
CA LEU A 7 34.92 -18.22 -27.32
C LEU A 7 34.70 -17.35 -26.09
N ILE A 8 35.71 -16.56 -25.71
CA ILE A 8 35.63 -15.64 -24.58
C ILE A 8 34.62 -14.52 -24.87
N THR A 9 34.63 -13.96 -26.08
CA THR A 9 33.65 -12.92 -26.45
C THR A 9 32.23 -13.46 -26.48
N PHE A 10 32.01 -14.68 -27.01
CA PHE A 10 30.69 -15.28 -27.07
C PHE A 10 30.13 -15.59 -25.67
N ALA A 11 30.98 -16.10 -24.76
CA ALA A 11 30.61 -16.34 -23.37
C ALA A 11 30.26 -15.03 -22.63
N ALA A 12 31.02 -13.95 -22.87
CA ALA A 12 30.76 -12.65 -22.26
C ALA A 12 29.42 -12.03 -22.73
N SER A 13 29.07 -12.19 -24.01
CA SER A 13 27.79 -11.71 -24.56
C SER A 13 26.58 -12.46 -23.98
N PHE A 14 26.74 -13.76 -23.69
CA PHE A 14 25.66 -14.57 -23.13
C PHE A 14 25.33 -14.15 -21.68
N ILE A 15 26.34 -13.81 -20.88
CA ILE A 15 26.18 -13.39 -19.48
C ILE A 15 25.44 -12.05 -19.37
N LEU A 16 25.69 -11.11 -20.28
CA LEU A 16 25.03 -9.80 -20.29
C LEU A 16 23.54 -9.87 -20.66
N SER A 17 23.12 -10.90 -21.39
CA SER A 17 21.74 -11.06 -21.88
C SER A 17 20.73 -11.49 -20.80
N HIS A 18 21.19 -11.84 -19.59
CA HIS A 18 20.36 -12.44 -18.54
C HIS A 18 20.12 -11.50 -17.34
N THR A 19 20.57 -10.24 -17.41
CA THR A 19 20.24 -9.24 -16.38
C THR A 19 18.86 -8.63 -16.65
N ASN A 20 17.82 -9.45 -16.49
CA ASN A 20 16.46 -8.93 -16.37
C ASN A 20 16.36 -8.21 -15.02
N VAL A 21 16.65 -6.91 -15.01
CA VAL A 21 16.34 -6.02 -13.89
C VAL A 21 14.83 -5.86 -13.89
N PHE A 22 14.13 -6.75 -13.19
CA PHE A 22 12.70 -6.58 -12.94
C PHE A 22 12.54 -5.36 -12.02
N ALA A 23 12.03 -4.26 -12.57
CA ALA A 23 11.46 -3.18 -11.78
C ALA A 23 10.15 -3.69 -11.17
N TRP A 24 10.23 -4.35 -10.01
CA TRP A 24 9.05 -4.68 -9.22
C TRP A 24 8.48 -3.37 -8.69
N HIS A 25 7.36 -2.92 -9.26
CA HIS A 25 6.59 -1.85 -8.65
C HIS A 25 5.89 -2.49 -7.44
N GLU A 26 6.40 -2.26 -6.24
CA GLU A 26 5.68 -2.66 -5.03
C GLU A 26 4.31 -1.99 -5.05
N GLU A 27 3.25 -2.80 -4.99
CA GLU A 27 1.90 -2.25 -4.91
C GLU A 27 1.76 -1.48 -3.60
N PRO A 28 1.21 -0.25 -3.62
CA PRO A 28 1.03 0.52 -2.41
C PRO A 28 0.10 -0.23 -1.46
N VAL A 29 0.49 -0.31 -0.18
CA VAL A 29 -0.31 -0.92 0.90
C VAL A 29 -1.72 -0.34 0.97
N THR A 30 -1.86 0.93 0.61
CA THR A 30 -3.14 1.62 0.41
C THR A 30 -3.35 1.88 -1.08
N PRO A 31 -4.07 1.00 -1.81
CA PRO A 31 -4.36 1.23 -3.22
C PRO A 31 -5.17 2.51 -3.42
N TYR A 32 -4.89 3.20 -4.51
CA TYR A 32 -5.59 4.43 -4.86
C TYR A 32 -7.10 4.18 -4.96
N GLY A 33 -7.90 4.97 -4.25
CA GLY A 33 -9.36 4.80 -4.20
C GLY A 33 -9.83 3.70 -3.26
N GLY A 34 -8.99 3.22 -2.34
CA GLY A 34 -9.39 2.31 -1.27
C GLY A 34 -10.61 2.82 -0.51
N PHE A 35 -11.55 1.93 -0.25
CA PHE A 35 -12.77 2.22 0.50
C PHE A 35 -12.99 1.17 1.60
N CYS A 36 -13.53 1.61 2.73
CA CYS A 36 -13.99 0.71 3.77
C CYS A 36 -15.18 -0.11 3.26
N PRO A 37 -15.21 -1.45 3.45
CA PRO A 37 -16.32 -2.30 3.00
C PRO A 37 -17.65 -1.99 3.69
N LYS A 38 -17.67 -1.25 4.81
CA LYS A 38 -18.90 -0.82 5.48
C LYS A 38 -19.64 0.29 4.72
N CYS A 39 -19.03 0.87 3.69
CA CYS A 39 -19.63 1.93 2.88
C CYS A 39 -19.67 1.48 1.41
N GLU A 40 -20.83 1.66 0.77
CA GLU A 40 -21.04 1.24 -0.62
C GLU A 40 -20.65 2.38 -1.57
N TYR A 41 -19.87 2.07 -2.62
CA TYR A 41 -19.47 3.02 -3.66
C TYR A 41 -18.86 4.35 -3.14
N GLY A 42 -18.17 4.31 -1.99
CA GLY A 42 -17.56 5.49 -1.41
C GLY A 42 -18.57 6.49 -0.83
N THR A 43 -19.72 6.01 -0.35
CA THR A 43 -20.66 6.77 0.49
C THR A 43 -21.15 5.89 1.64
N CYS A 44 -21.09 6.39 2.88
CA CYS A 44 -21.68 5.71 4.02
C CYS A 44 -23.13 6.17 4.19
N LYS A 45 -24.05 5.29 4.62
CA LYS A 45 -25.48 5.64 4.88
C LYS A 45 -25.63 6.79 5.88
N SER A 46 -24.69 6.87 6.82
CA SER A 46 -24.53 7.95 7.79
C SER A 46 -23.05 8.17 8.03
N THR A 47 -22.68 9.35 8.54
CA THR A 47 -21.28 9.58 8.95
C THR A 47 -20.93 8.66 10.11
N LEU A 48 -19.86 7.88 9.96
CA LEU A 48 -19.38 6.98 10.99
C LEU A 48 -18.93 7.76 12.22
N THR A 49 -19.18 7.22 13.41
CA THR A 49 -18.57 7.68 14.66
C THR A 49 -17.06 7.44 14.64
N SER A 50 -16.33 8.05 15.58
CA SER A 50 -14.89 7.84 15.72
C SER A 50 -14.55 6.37 15.94
N TYR A 51 -15.33 5.69 16.78
CA TYR A 51 -15.18 4.27 17.07
C TYR A 51 -15.47 3.40 15.83
N GLU A 52 -16.58 3.66 15.12
CA GLU A 52 -16.89 2.93 13.90
C GLU A 52 -15.83 3.15 12.81
N GLY A 53 -15.30 4.36 12.71
CA GLY A 53 -14.22 4.69 11.78
C GLY A 53 -12.90 3.99 12.12
N GLN A 54 -12.53 3.93 13.40
CA GLN A 54 -11.40 3.13 13.87
C GLN A 54 -11.60 1.67 13.51
N LYS A 55 -12.75 1.11 13.88
CA LYS A 55 -13.06 -0.30 13.65
C LYS A 55 -13.04 -0.63 12.15
N ALA A 56 -13.56 0.27 11.32
CA ALA A 56 -13.51 0.18 9.86
C ALA A 56 -12.08 0.09 9.31
N LEU A 57 -11.15 0.88 9.86
CA LEU A 57 -9.74 0.83 9.47
C LEU A 57 -9.05 -0.45 9.95
N GLU A 58 -9.28 -0.85 11.20
CA GLU A 58 -8.77 -2.11 11.75
C GLU A 58 -9.23 -3.31 10.93
N ASP A 59 -10.52 -3.37 10.57
CA ASP A 59 -11.08 -4.46 9.77
C ASP A 59 -10.46 -4.48 8.35
N TYR A 60 -10.30 -3.30 7.71
CA TYR A 60 -9.74 -3.17 6.35
C TYR A 60 -8.25 -3.56 6.28
N TYR A 61 -7.43 -3.03 7.18
CA TYR A 61 -5.98 -3.30 7.18
C TYR A 61 -5.63 -4.62 7.86
N GLY A 62 -6.41 -5.05 8.85
CA GLY A 62 -6.26 -6.35 9.49
C GLY A 62 -6.42 -7.51 8.51
N GLY A 63 -7.33 -7.39 7.54
CA GLY A 63 -7.44 -8.34 6.43
C GLY A 63 -6.19 -8.46 5.55
N LYS A 64 -5.29 -7.47 5.62
CA LYS A 64 -3.99 -7.45 4.93
C LYS A 64 -2.81 -7.84 5.84
N GLY A 65 -3.09 -8.19 7.10
CA GLY A 65 -2.05 -8.44 8.11
C GLY A 65 -1.37 -7.17 8.64
N LEU A 66 -1.96 -6.00 8.40
CA LEU A 66 -1.44 -4.70 8.83
C LEU A 66 -2.18 -4.21 10.06
N GLN A 67 -1.48 -3.43 10.89
CA GLN A 67 -2.05 -2.76 12.05
C GLN A 67 -2.32 -1.29 11.74
N VAL A 68 -3.24 -0.69 12.48
CA VAL A 68 -3.58 0.73 12.34
C VAL A 68 -3.55 1.39 13.70
N GLU A 69 -2.94 2.57 13.77
CA GLU A 69 -2.93 3.40 14.96
C GLU A 69 -3.51 4.77 14.63
N LEU A 70 -4.46 5.23 15.43
CA LEU A 70 -5.04 6.56 15.30
C LEU A 70 -4.02 7.62 15.70
N ASP A 71 -3.84 8.62 14.83
CA ASP A 71 -2.97 9.76 15.11
C ASP A 71 -3.78 11.02 15.46
N GLY A 72 -4.99 11.17 14.92
CA GLY A 72 -5.85 12.29 15.25
C GLY A 72 -7.21 12.27 14.55
N ILE A 73 -8.15 13.07 15.06
CA ILE A 73 -9.49 13.23 14.50
C ILE A 73 -9.76 14.71 14.26
N HIS A 74 -10.12 15.07 13.03
CA HIS A 74 -10.40 16.44 12.62
C HIS A 74 -11.73 16.50 11.86
N GLY A 75 -12.79 16.93 12.56
CA GLY A 75 -14.14 16.91 11.99
C GLY A 75 -14.50 15.50 11.51
N ARG A 76 -14.91 15.36 10.24
CA ARG A 76 -15.25 14.06 9.65
C ARG A 76 -14.04 13.17 9.29
N PHE A 77 -12.82 13.67 9.39
CA PHE A 77 -11.62 12.94 8.98
C PHE A 77 -10.89 12.32 10.17
N ILE A 78 -10.34 11.13 9.95
CA ILE A 78 -9.41 10.45 10.86
C ILE A 78 -8.04 10.38 10.17
N ARG A 79 -6.98 10.76 10.87
CA ARG A 79 -5.60 10.49 10.47
C ARG A 79 -5.11 9.24 11.22
N ALA A 80 -4.46 8.32 10.50
CA ALA A 80 -3.94 7.10 11.10
C ALA A 80 -2.62 6.66 10.47
N ARG A 81 -1.79 5.96 11.25
CA ARG A 81 -0.58 5.28 10.80
C ARG A 81 -0.91 3.83 10.46
N VAL A 82 -0.42 3.34 9.33
CA VAL A 82 -0.48 1.92 8.95
C VAL A 82 0.87 1.28 9.28
N ILE A 83 0.83 0.17 9.99
CA ILE A 83 2.02 -0.46 10.57
C ILE A 83 2.15 -1.90 10.08
N ASP A 84 3.31 -2.25 9.52
CA ASP A 84 3.72 -3.63 9.24
C ASP A 84 4.88 -4.01 10.16
N LYS A 85 4.71 -5.05 10.97
CA LYS A 85 5.77 -5.60 11.87
C LYS A 85 6.51 -4.52 12.67
N GLY A 86 5.78 -3.55 13.20
CA GLY A 86 6.32 -2.45 14.01
C GLY A 86 6.93 -1.29 13.23
N LYS A 87 6.91 -1.31 11.88
CA LYS A 87 7.33 -0.21 11.03
C LYS A 87 6.12 0.50 10.45
N ILE A 88 6.14 1.83 10.45
CA ILE A 88 5.14 2.63 9.74
C ILE A 88 5.40 2.48 8.25
N VAL A 89 4.42 1.94 7.53
CA VAL A 89 4.50 1.71 6.07
C VAL A 89 3.67 2.72 5.28
N ASP A 90 2.73 3.41 5.94
CA ASP A 90 1.91 4.46 5.33
C ASP A 90 1.30 5.36 6.41
N VAL A 91 0.88 6.55 6.02
CA VAL A 91 0.02 7.42 6.81
C VAL A 91 -1.18 7.81 5.97
N ILE A 92 -2.37 7.59 6.52
CA ILE A 92 -3.61 7.72 5.78
C ILE A 92 -4.55 8.73 6.40
N ILE A 93 -5.42 9.29 5.56
CA ILE A 93 -6.62 10.01 5.94
C ILE A 93 -7.83 9.16 5.56
N PHE A 94 -8.73 8.97 6.52
CA PHE A 94 -10.00 8.29 6.37
C PHE A 94 -11.15 9.29 6.51
N ASP A 95 -12.01 9.37 5.50
CA ASP A 95 -13.23 10.18 5.54
C ASP A 95 -14.40 9.35 6.09
N ARG A 96 -14.85 9.66 7.30
CA ARG A 96 -15.95 8.95 7.98
C ARG A 96 -17.31 9.12 7.29
N SER A 97 -17.47 10.10 6.40
CA SER A 97 -18.73 10.32 5.66
C SER A 97 -18.81 9.48 4.39
N THR A 98 -17.67 9.22 3.74
CA THR A 98 -17.60 8.52 2.45
C THR A 98 -16.99 7.13 2.57
N GLY A 99 -16.29 6.83 3.66
CA GLY A 99 -15.53 5.59 3.82
C GLY A 99 -14.25 5.55 2.96
N ARG A 100 -13.87 6.66 2.34
CA ARG A 100 -12.68 6.74 1.49
C ARG A 100 -11.41 6.78 2.33
N ILE A 101 -10.42 6.01 1.91
CA ILE A 101 -9.08 5.94 2.49
C ILE A 101 -8.11 6.54 1.48
N ARG A 102 -7.25 7.45 1.93
CA ARG A 102 -6.22 8.08 1.09
C ARG A 102 -4.88 8.04 1.81
N SER A 103 -3.87 7.48 1.16
CA SER A 103 -2.48 7.72 1.56
C SER A 103 -2.14 9.19 1.38
N ILE A 104 -1.34 9.72 2.31
CA ILE A 104 -0.82 11.09 2.28
C ILE A 104 0.71 11.15 2.34
N TYR A 105 1.41 10.01 2.24
CA TYR A 105 2.87 9.91 2.21
C TYR A 105 3.36 8.76 1.33
#